data_AF-A0A8J6HNH5-F1
#
_entry.id   AF-A0A8J6HNH5-F1
#
_cell.length_a   1.000
_cell.length_b   1.000
_cell.length_c   1.000
_cell.angle_alpha   90.00
_cell.angle_beta   90.00
_cell.angle_gamma   90.00
#
_symmetry.space_group_name_H-M   'P 1'
#
loop_
_entity.id
_entity.type
_entity.pdbx_description
1 polymer ?
#
loop_
_entity_poly.entity_id
_entity_poly.type
_entity_poly.pdbx_seq_one_letter_code
_entity_poly.pdbx_strand_id
1 'polypeptide(L)'
;MRDHLTVILLAYMNVWPGWHYKDDFLAGKFKKEVYFERFQKFMLYKMKSTVQGTYASAMKGLENQVVNSTKFNTPIKSDPEFSPYAISIQCPPVMLNTIVFSNVGEDVIMKQHLGSEWEDLSTTQLLNWPHVEVTFRTQDICFVRRQATEFVRYLNFLPHESNKTSQSIIEHVETLRSYGRQKNCYSYNFLEEYMKVYMEALKSTTRVGGQKLEEIQTILSQFLEDVRYIDVNNSIATNTVVLFRLSPLPFIRNKKLVRNNDREGDEARVGYCEIITPKIELVLLYFRAEQKDTPVLSFEYTDTIKASQNASTILPHISYKCTYCRQEYIGQNSKKTMFDHMKNEHKMEQHVRCTLCKKQFDVLNLAACRWKHKCHQ
;
A
#
# COMPACT_ATOMS: atom_id res chain seq x y z
N MET A 1 25.38 6.21 -17.03
CA MET A 1 24.88 7.53 -16.55
C MET A 1 24.54 8.50 -17.69
N ARG A 2 25.36 8.61 -18.75
CA ARG A 2 25.07 9.50 -19.91
C ARG A 2 23.76 9.18 -20.63
N ASP A 3 23.40 7.90 -20.79
CA ASP A 3 22.21 7.52 -21.58
C ASP A 3 20.87 7.82 -20.88
N HIS A 4 20.84 7.82 -19.54
CA HIS A 4 19.60 8.12 -18.79
C HIS A 4 19.27 9.62 -18.79
N LEU A 5 20.28 10.49 -18.82
CA LEU A 5 20.05 11.94 -18.81
C LEU A 5 19.34 12.39 -20.09
N THR A 6 19.73 11.84 -21.24
CA THR A 6 19.11 12.14 -22.54
C THR A 6 17.62 11.77 -22.56
N VAL A 7 17.26 10.61 -22.01
CA VAL A 7 15.86 10.15 -21.92
C VAL A 7 15.04 11.02 -20.95
N ILE A 8 15.62 11.40 -19.81
CA ILE A 8 14.97 12.29 -18.83
C ILE A 8 14.75 13.69 -19.41
N LEU A 9 15.73 14.22 -20.17
CA LEU A 9 15.60 15.50 -20.83
C LEU A 9 14.51 15.49 -21.90
N LEU A 10 14.45 14.44 -22.72
CA LEU A 10 13.38 14.25 -23.70
C LEU A 10 12.00 14.19 -23.01
N ALA A 11 11.89 13.51 -21.87
CA ALA A 11 10.66 13.49 -21.09
C ALA A 11 10.27 14.89 -20.61
N TYR A 12 11.20 15.68 -20.05
CA TYR A 12 10.91 17.06 -19.62
C TYR A 12 10.55 17.98 -20.77
N MET A 13 11.22 17.86 -21.92
CA MET A 13 10.86 18.59 -23.13
C MET A 13 9.42 18.31 -23.53
N ASN A 14 8.96 17.06 -23.44
CA ASN A 14 7.60 16.67 -23.84
C ASN A 14 6.52 17.11 -22.85
N VAL A 15 6.84 17.30 -21.56
CA VAL A 15 5.87 17.71 -20.53
C VAL A 15 5.93 19.19 -20.17
N TRP A 16 6.62 20.01 -20.97
CA TRP A 16 6.69 21.45 -20.71
C TRP A 16 5.28 22.07 -20.72
N PRO A 17 4.81 22.71 -19.62
CA PRO A 17 3.47 23.27 -19.56
C PRO A 17 3.20 24.34 -20.62
N GLY A 18 4.27 25.00 -21.10
CA GLY A 18 4.20 25.98 -22.17
C GLY A 18 3.54 25.45 -23.44
N TRP A 19 3.59 24.13 -23.72
CA TRP A 19 2.94 23.54 -24.90
C TRP A 19 1.43 23.80 -24.99
N HIS A 20 0.76 24.11 -23.89
CA HIS A 20 -0.64 24.55 -23.90
C HIS A 20 -0.85 25.84 -24.73
N TYR A 21 0.19 26.66 -24.90
CA TYR A 21 0.19 27.90 -25.68
C TYR A 21 0.84 27.74 -27.06
N LYS A 22 1.06 26.50 -27.53
CA LYS A 22 1.72 26.21 -28.80
C LYS A 22 1.00 26.87 -29.99
N ASP A 23 -0.32 26.81 -30.02
CA ASP A 23 -1.12 27.36 -31.12
C ASP A 23 -1.08 28.90 -31.13
N ASP A 24 -1.12 29.52 -29.95
CA ASP A 24 -0.95 30.97 -29.79
C ASP A 24 0.47 31.44 -30.17
N PHE A 25 1.49 30.62 -29.90
CA PHE A 25 2.87 30.86 -30.34
C PHE A 25 3.02 30.76 -31.86
N LEU A 26 2.46 29.71 -32.48
CA LEU A 26 2.47 29.55 -33.94
C LEU A 26 1.67 30.64 -34.66
N ALA A 27 0.64 31.17 -34.01
CA ALA A 27 -0.12 32.33 -34.48
C ALA A 27 0.59 33.68 -34.26
N GLY A 28 1.83 33.68 -33.74
CA GLY A 28 2.65 34.89 -33.57
C GLY A 28 2.23 35.81 -32.42
N LYS A 29 1.36 35.34 -31.50
CA LYS A 29 0.88 36.15 -30.36
C LYS A 29 1.94 36.40 -29.30
N PHE A 30 3.05 35.65 -29.33
CA PHE A 30 4.19 35.84 -28.45
C PHE A 30 5.44 36.19 -29.24
N LYS A 31 6.28 37.07 -28.67
CA LYS A 31 7.65 37.24 -29.14
C LYS A 31 8.40 35.93 -28.95
N LYS A 32 9.00 35.42 -30.03
CA LYS A 32 9.65 34.11 -30.07
C LYS A 32 10.73 33.98 -29.00
N GLU A 33 11.45 35.07 -28.77
CA GLU A 33 12.55 35.18 -27.81
C GLU A 33 12.05 34.94 -26.39
N VAL A 34 10.92 35.55 -26.01
CA VAL A 34 10.35 35.45 -24.66
C VAL A 34 9.80 34.04 -24.39
N TYR A 35 9.16 33.44 -25.38
CA TYR A 35 8.61 32.08 -25.26
C TYR A 35 9.73 31.04 -25.17
N PHE A 36 10.78 31.19 -25.98
CA PHE A 36 11.95 30.35 -25.95
C PHE A 36 12.77 30.54 -24.66
N GLU A 37 12.91 31.76 -24.15
CA GLU A 37 13.59 32.03 -22.88
C GLU A 37 12.87 31.36 -21.70
N ARG A 38 11.53 31.32 -21.71
CA ARG A 38 10.73 30.58 -20.70
C ARG A 38 10.96 29.08 -20.79
N PHE A 39 11.04 28.53 -22.00
CA PHE A 39 11.39 27.12 -22.21
C PHE A 39 12.80 26.82 -21.69
N GLN A 40 13.78 27.66 -22.01
CA GLN A 40 15.14 27.53 -21.52
C GLN A 40 15.22 27.59 -20.00
N LYS A 41 14.53 28.53 -19.35
CA LYS A 41 14.46 28.62 -17.88
C LYS A 41 13.85 27.36 -17.26
N PHE A 42 12.80 26.82 -17.87
CA PHE A 42 12.19 25.56 -17.44
C PHE A 42 13.16 24.39 -17.56
N MET A 43 13.81 24.22 -18.71
CA MET A 43 14.77 23.14 -18.94
C MET A 43 15.99 23.26 -18.03
N LEU A 44 16.51 24.47 -17.84
CA LEU A 44 17.64 24.73 -16.94
C LEU A 44 17.28 24.42 -15.48
N TYR A 45 16.09 24.80 -15.03
CA TYR A 45 15.60 24.45 -13.69
C TYR A 45 15.47 22.93 -13.52
N LYS A 46 14.83 22.23 -14.47
CA LYS A 46 14.66 20.77 -14.40
C LYS A 46 16.00 20.04 -14.47
N MET A 47 16.91 20.47 -15.35
CA MET A 47 18.29 19.96 -15.41
C MET A 47 19.01 20.14 -14.07
N LYS A 48 18.96 21.34 -13.50
CA LYS A 48 19.62 21.64 -12.23
C LYS A 48 19.03 20.80 -11.10
N SER A 49 17.71 20.67 -11.01
CA SER A 49 17.04 19.82 -10.01
C SER A 49 17.36 18.35 -10.18
N THR A 50 17.40 17.82 -11.41
CA THR A 50 17.77 16.43 -11.67
C THR A 50 19.23 16.19 -11.32
N VAL A 51 20.15 17.04 -11.78
CA VAL A 51 21.58 16.93 -11.46
C VAL A 51 21.80 17.02 -9.95
N GLN A 52 21.20 18.00 -9.27
CA GLN A 52 21.30 18.15 -7.81
C GLN A 52 20.67 16.98 -7.06
N GLY A 53 19.54 16.44 -7.51
CA GLY A 53 18.91 15.25 -6.92
C GLY A 53 19.73 13.97 -7.12
N THR A 54 20.29 13.78 -8.31
CA THR A 54 21.19 12.67 -8.61
C THR A 54 22.53 12.81 -7.89
N TYR A 55 23.05 14.03 -7.75
CA TYR A 55 24.27 14.33 -7.00
C TYR A 55 24.06 14.15 -5.50
N ALA A 56 22.93 14.59 -4.94
CA ALA A 56 22.59 14.34 -3.54
C ALA A 56 22.41 12.84 -3.25
N SER A 57 21.82 12.07 -4.18
CA SER A 57 21.76 10.61 -4.08
C SER A 57 23.14 9.96 -4.21
N ALA A 58 23.99 10.45 -5.12
CA ALA A 58 25.34 9.93 -5.32
C ALA A 58 26.26 10.26 -4.14
N MET A 59 26.17 11.46 -3.55
CA MET A 59 26.89 11.87 -2.35
C MET A 59 26.43 11.10 -1.11
N LYS A 60 25.12 10.86 -0.94
CA LYS A 60 24.62 9.92 0.08
C LYS A 60 25.11 8.48 -0.17
N GLY A 61 25.26 8.08 -1.43
CA GLY A 61 25.86 6.80 -1.81
C GLY A 61 27.35 6.70 -1.45
N LEU A 62 28.10 7.80 -1.62
CA LEU A 62 29.52 7.93 -1.27
C LEU A 62 29.77 8.02 0.25
N GLU A 63 28.95 8.77 0.99
CA GLU A 63 29.01 8.82 2.46
C GLU A 63 28.72 7.43 3.08
N ASN A 64 27.79 6.67 2.48
CA ASN A 64 27.54 5.27 2.85
C ASN A 64 28.64 4.30 2.39
N GLN A 65 29.49 4.67 1.42
CA GLN A 65 30.65 3.88 1.01
C GLN A 65 31.87 4.12 1.90
N VAL A 66 32.08 5.34 2.43
CA VAL A 66 33.21 5.64 3.34
C VAL A 66 33.07 4.93 4.70
N VAL A 67 31.83 4.63 5.13
CA VAL A 67 31.58 3.80 6.33
C VAL A 67 31.74 2.30 6.04
N ASN A 68 31.64 1.87 4.77
CA ASN A 68 31.72 0.47 4.36
C ASN A 68 33.06 0.07 3.70
N SER A 69 34.00 1.00 3.52
CA SER A 69 35.27 0.76 2.82
C SER A 69 36.30 -0.09 3.55
N THR A 70 35.96 -0.78 4.65
CA THR A 70 36.83 -1.84 5.21
C THR A 70 36.47 -3.26 4.78
N LYS A 71 35.34 -3.52 4.11
CA LYS A 71 35.07 -4.85 3.54
C LYS A 71 34.16 -4.68 2.34
N PHE A 72 34.62 -5.03 1.14
CA PHE A 72 33.85 -5.71 0.09
C PHE A 72 34.68 -5.70 -1.21
N ASN A 73 35.67 -6.58 -1.27
CA ASN A 73 35.94 -7.33 -2.50
C ASN A 73 35.40 -8.73 -2.24
N THR A 74 34.15 -8.97 -2.64
CA THR A 74 33.67 -10.34 -2.81
C THR A 74 32.99 -10.43 -4.17
N PRO A 75 33.26 -11.48 -4.96
CA PRO A 75 32.55 -11.72 -6.20
C PRO A 75 31.06 -11.84 -5.89
N ILE A 76 30.22 -11.57 -6.89
CA ILE A 76 28.80 -11.95 -6.90
C ILE A 76 28.75 -13.47 -6.74
N LYS A 77 28.75 -13.95 -5.50
CA LYS A 77 28.27 -15.28 -5.16
C LYS A 77 26.77 -15.20 -5.32
N SER A 78 26.21 -16.05 -6.18
CA SER A 78 24.83 -16.50 -6.05
C SER A 78 24.53 -16.71 -4.57
N ASP A 79 23.53 -16.01 -4.04
CA ASP A 79 23.15 -16.08 -2.64
C ASP A 79 22.96 -17.57 -2.27
N PRO A 80 23.88 -18.19 -1.51
CA PRO A 80 23.91 -19.64 -1.33
C PRO A 80 22.77 -20.16 -0.45
N GLU A 81 21.88 -19.27 0.01
CA GLU A 81 20.80 -19.58 0.94
C GLU A 81 19.46 -19.97 0.29
N PHE A 82 19.31 -19.87 -1.04
CA PHE A 82 18.07 -20.25 -1.71
C PHE A 82 18.21 -21.57 -2.48
N SER A 83 17.41 -22.56 -2.08
CA SER A 83 17.25 -23.82 -2.80
C SER A 83 16.78 -23.56 -4.25
N PRO A 84 17.34 -24.24 -5.27
CA PRO A 84 16.88 -24.11 -6.66
C PRO A 84 15.48 -24.69 -6.90
N TYR A 85 14.89 -25.32 -5.88
CA TYR A 85 13.57 -25.93 -5.94
C TYR A 85 12.51 -25.05 -5.28
N ALA A 86 11.39 -24.86 -5.97
CA ALA A 86 10.20 -24.23 -5.41
C ALA A 86 9.22 -25.29 -4.88
N ILE A 87 8.76 -25.13 -3.64
CA ILE A 87 7.75 -26.00 -3.05
C ILE A 87 6.39 -25.35 -3.24
N SER A 88 5.53 -26.01 -4.01
CA SER A 88 4.13 -25.60 -4.17
C SER A 88 3.26 -26.34 -3.17
N ILE A 89 2.67 -25.61 -2.21
CA ILE A 89 1.75 -26.18 -1.23
C ILE A 89 0.32 -25.90 -1.68
N GLN A 90 -0.46 -26.97 -1.92
CA GLN A 90 -1.88 -26.89 -2.20
C GLN A 90 -2.66 -27.27 -0.94
N CYS A 91 -3.21 -26.28 -0.25
CA CYS A 91 -4.05 -26.49 0.92
C CYS A 91 -5.14 -25.41 0.99
N PRO A 92 -6.23 -25.65 1.75
CA PRO A 92 -7.21 -24.62 2.03
C PRO A 92 -6.58 -23.37 2.69
N PRO A 93 -7.12 -22.16 2.45
CA PRO A 93 -6.61 -20.89 3.02
C PRO A 93 -6.31 -20.96 4.51
N VAL A 94 -7.22 -21.57 5.27
CA VAL A 94 -7.16 -21.79 6.72
C VAL A 94 -5.86 -22.45 7.21
N MET A 95 -5.14 -23.16 6.33
CA MET A 95 -3.92 -23.87 6.71
C MET A 95 -2.65 -23.05 6.50
N LEU A 96 -2.63 -22.09 5.56
CA LEU A 96 -1.37 -21.50 5.09
C LEU A 96 -0.54 -20.82 6.17
N ASN A 97 -1.19 -20.08 7.07
CA ASN A 97 -0.51 -19.39 8.16
C ASN A 97 -0.26 -20.29 9.38
N THR A 98 -0.67 -21.56 9.36
CA THR A 98 -0.45 -22.55 10.44
C THR A 98 0.46 -23.71 10.05
N ILE A 99 0.86 -23.81 8.78
CA ILE A 99 1.82 -24.82 8.31
C ILE A 99 3.16 -24.70 9.03
N VAL A 100 3.72 -25.86 9.37
CA VAL A 100 5.08 -26.08 9.84
C VAL A 100 5.66 -27.34 9.23
N PHE A 101 7.00 -27.42 9.23
CA PHE A 101 7.74 -28.55 8.69
C PHE A 101 8.60 -29.18 9.79
N SER A 102 8.83 -30.48 9.68
CA SER A 102 9.76 -31.23 10.54
C SER A 102 10.36 -32.40 9.80
N ASN A 103 11.49 -32.91 10.29
CA ASN A 103 12.09 -34.14 9.77
C ASN A 103 11.52 -35.36 10.51
N VAL A 104 11.29 -36.45 9.77
CA VAL A 104 11.05 -37.80 10.30
C VAL A 104 11.94 -38.76 9.51
N GLY A 105 13.07 -39.16 10.08
CA GLY A 105 14.12 -39.84 9.32
C GLY A 105 14.68 -38.91 8.25
N GLU A 106 14.78 -39.41 7.02
CA GLU A 106 15.21 -38.64 5.84
C GLU A 106 14.07 -37.81 5.20
N ASP A 107 12.82 -38.00 5.67
CA ASP A 107 11.65 -37.33 5.08
C ASP A 107 11.37 -35.97 5.74
N VAL A 108 11.00 -35.01 4.89
CA VAL A 108 10.42 -33.72 5.32
C VAL A 108 8.91 -33.84 5.35
N ILE A 109 8.33 -33.77 6.53
CA ILE A 109 6.88 -33.85 6.73
C ILE A 109 6.26 -32.48 7.02
N MET A 110 5.12 -32.22 6.40
CA MET A 110 4.30 -31.04 6.65
C MET A 110 3.29 -31.32 7.76
N LYS A 111 3.18 -30.40 8.71
CA LYS A 111 2.28 -30.43 9.86
C LYS A 111 1.56 -29.09 10.00
N GLN A 112 0.55 -29.05 10.86
CA GLN A 112 -0.23 -27.86 11.16
C GLN A 112 -0.17 -27.56 12.66
N HIS A 113 0.13 -26.32 13.05
CA HIS A 113 -0.07 -25.85 14.42
C HIS A 113 -1.53 -25.46 14.67
N LEU A 114 -1.95 -25.58 15.93
CA LEU A 114 -3.21 -24.98 16.37
C LEU A 114 -3.12 -23.45 16.17
N GLY A 115 -4.10 -22.89 15.47
CA GLY A 115 -4.26 -21.45 15.33
C GLY A 115 -4.86 -20.84 16.58
N SER A 116 -4.73 -19.53 16.74
CA SER A 116 -5.46 -18.78 17.76
C SER A 116 -6.95 -18.73 17.44
N GLU A 117 -7.76 -18.53 18.48
CA GLU A 117 -9.16 -18.18 18.30
C GLU A 117 -9.31 -16.81 17.62
N TRP A 118 -10.45 -16.61 16.96
CA TRP A 118 -10.74 -15.35 16.28
C TRP A 118 -11.19 -14.29 17.28
N GLU A 119 -10.57 -13.12 17.19
CA GLU A 119 -11.00 -11.90 17.88
C GLU A 119 -11.79 -11.00 16.92
N ASP A 120 -12.71 -10.20 17.45
CA ASP A 120 -13.46 -9.24 16.66
C ASP A 120 -12.54 -8.12 16.14
N LEU A 121 -12.65 -7.82 14.84
CA LEU A 121 -11.84 -6.77 14.21
C LEU A 121 -12.63 -5.46 14.13
N SER A 122 -12.01 -4.37 14.61
CA SER A 122 -12.46 -3.01 14.29
C SER A 122 -12.39 -2.75 12.77
N THR A 123 -13.08 -1.72 12.28
CA THR A 123 -13.02 -1.35 10.85
C THR A 123 -11.58 -1.05 10.43
N THR A 124 -10.82 -0.32 11.24
CA THR A 124 -9.40 -0.04 10.98
C THR A 124 -8.56 -1.30 10.89
N GLN A 125 -8.74 -2.24 11.83
CA GLN A 125 -8.01 -3.50 11.82
C GLN A 125 -8.37 -4.33 10.59
N LEU A 126 -9.66 -4.45 10.24
CA LEU A 126 -10.09 -5.19 9.07
C LEU A 126 -9.51 -4.61 7.77
N LEU A 127 -9.55 -3.29 7.60
CA LEU A 127 -8.94 -2.61 6.46
C LEU A 127 -7.42 -2.83 6.40
N ASN A 128 -6.78 -3.01 7.55
CA ASN A 128 -5.35 -3.25 7.67
C ASN A 128 -4.96 -4.73 7.73
N TRP A 129 -5.93 -5.63 7.65
CA TRP A 129 -5.75 -7.06 7.77
C TRP A 129 -5.30 -7.67 6.44
N PRO A 130 -4.37 -8.65 6.43
CA PRO A 130 -3.99 -9.32 5.19
C PRO A 130 -5.18 -9.82 4.39
N HIS A 131 -5.07 -9.74 3.06
CA HIS A 131 -6.07 -10.22 2.12
C HIS A 131 -7.41 -9.49 2.10
N VAL A 132 -7.52 -8.29 2.68
CA VAL A 132 -8.74 -7.49 2.61
C VAL A 132 -8.62 -6.39 1.55
N GLU A 133 -9.62 -6.31 0.69
CA GLU A 133 -9.85 -5.18 -0.20
C GLU A 133 -11.17 -4.50 0.16
N VAL A 134 -11.19 -3.17 0.14
CA VAL A 134 -12.42 -2.38 0.23
C VAL A 134 -12.56 -1.52 -1.02
N THR A 135 -13.77 -1.50 -1.56
CA THR A 135 -14.19 -0.53 -2.57
C THR A 135 -15.17 0.44 -1.94
N PHE A 136 -14.87 1.73 -2.03
CA PHE A 136 -15.75 2.80 -1.60
C PHE A 136 -16.24 3.58 -2.82
N ARG A 137 -17.56 3.75 -2.94
CA ARG A 137 -18.15 4.42 -4.10
C ARG A 137 -19.34 5.29 -3.73
N THR A 138 -19.30 6.54 -4.15
CA THR A 138 -20.43 7.47 -4.21
C THR A 138 -20.60 8.01 -5.64
N GLN A 139 -21.52 8.95 -5.84
CA GLN A 139 -21.62 9.70 -7.08
C GLN A 139 -20.31 10.44 -7.43
N ASP A 140 -19.67 11.04 -6.43
CA ASP A 140 -18.53 11.93 -6.63
C ASP A 140 -17.18 11.25 -6.50
N ILE A 141 -17.04 10.24 -5.63
CA ILE A 141 -15.75 9.58 -5.40
C ILE A 141 -15.87 8.07 -5.55
N CYS A 142 -14.86 7.46 -6.16
CA CYS A 142 -14.67 6.02 -6.09
C CYS A 142 -13.20 5.68 -5.98
N PHE A 143 -12.87 4.91 -4.95
CA PHE A 143 -11.54 4.39 -4.73
C PHE A 143 -11.58 2.93 -4.26
N VAL A 144 -10.48 2.25 -4.51
CA VAL A 144 -10.21 0.90 -4.01
C VAL A 144 -8.97 0.96 -3.15
N ARG A 145 -9.04 0.33 -1.98
CA ARG A 145 -7.90 0.14 -1.09
C ARG A 145 -7.74 -1.36 -0.86
N ARG A 146 -6.67 -1.93 -1.39
CA ARG A 146 -6.38 -3.37 -1.37
C ARG A 146 -5.16 -3.65 -0.52
N GLN A 147 -5.28 -4.61 0.40
CA GLN A 147 -4.13 -5.22 1.06
C GLN A 147 -3.42 -6.16 0.09
N ALA A 148 -2.27 -5.72 -0.37
CA ALA A 148 -1.40 -6.41 -1.30
C ALA A 148 -0.14 -6.95 -0.59
N THR A 149 -0.29 -7.36 0.68
CA THR A 149 0.78 -7.93 1.50
C THR A 149 1.52 -9.03 0.75
N GLU A 150 2.83 -8.86 0.64
CA GLU A 150 3.70 -9.83 0.03
C GLU A 150 4.16 -10.85 1.07
N PHE A 151 4.07 -12.12 0.71
CA PHE A 151 4.54 -13.24 1.51
C PHE A 151 5.63 -13.98 0.72
N VAL A 152 6.85 -13.97 1.24
CA VAL A 152 7.95 -14.79 0.71
C VAL A 152 8.19 -15.93 1.68
N ARG A 153 8.01 -17.16 1.21
CA ARG A 153 8.03 -18.38 2.03
C ARG A 153 9.08 -19.35 1.51
N TYR A 154 9.85 -19.95 2.39
CA TYR A 154 10.84 -20.97 2.05
C TYR A 154 11.19 -21.84 3.25
N LEU A 155 11.77 -23.00 2.95
CA LEU A 155 12.35 -23.88 3.95
C LEU A 155 13.81 -23.47 4.22
N ASN A 156 14.22 -23.53 5.48
CA ASN A 156 15.60 -23.26 5.88
C ASN A 156 16.13 -24.34 6.82
N PHE A 157 17.45 -24.54 6.85
CA PHE A 157 18.09 -25.44 7.81
C PHE A 157 18.65 -24.70 9.05
N LEU A 158 18.82 -23.38 8.91
CA LEU A 158 19.30 -22.48 9.96
C LEU A 158 18.26 -21.37 10.18
N PRO A 159 18.13 -20.83 11.41
CA PRO A 159 17.27 -19.69 11.65
C PRO A 159 17.75 -18.51 10.78
N HIS A 160 16.92 -18.09 9.83
CA HIS A 160 17.30 -17.03 8.91
C HIS A 160 17.16 -15.65 9.57
N GLU A 161 18.18 -14.82 9.34
CA GLU A 161 18.26 -13.44 9.79
C GLU A 161 18.32 -12.47 8.60
N SER A 162 17.34 -12.49 7.69
CA SER A 162 17.29 -11.44 6.65
C SER A 162 17.11 -10.07 7.31
N ASN A 163 18.04 -9.18 7.03
CA ASN A 163 17.85 -7.75 7.16
C ASN A 163 17.48 -7.18 5.79
N LYS A 164 16.26 -7.48 5.30
CA LYS A 164 15.74 -6.80 4.12
C LYS A 164 15.28 -5.42 4.54
N THR A 165 16.00 -4.38 4.16
CA THR A 165 15.54 -3.00 4.24
C THR A 165 15.45 -2.46 2.83
N SER A 166 14.34 -1.80 2.51
CA SER A 166 14.25 -1.03 1.27
C SER A 166 13.93 0.41 1.64
N GLN A 167 14.67 1.34 1.02
CA GLN A 167 14.51 2.76 1.27
C GLN A 167 13.28 3.36 0.57
N SER A 168 12.82 2.78 -0.55
CA SER A 168 11.62 3.27 -1.23
C SER A 168 10.34 2.75 -0.57
N ILE A 169 9.41 3.66 -0.27
CA ILE A 169 8.06 3.35 0.22
C ILE A 169 7.14 2.95 -0.94
N ILE A 170 7.22 3.64 -2.07
CA ILE A 170 6.45 3.36 -3.28
C ILE A 170 7.20 2.29 -4.09
N GLU A 171 6.51 1.18 -4.39
CA GLU A 171 7.06 0.10 -5.21
C GLU A 171 6.66 0.25 -6.68
N HIS A 172 5.41 0.64 -6.93
CA HIS A 172 4.86 0.66 -8.28
C HIS A 172 3.79 1.74 -8.44
N VAL A 173 3.77 2.36 -9.62
CA VAL A 173 2.72 3.30 -10.04
C VAL A 173 2.33 2.96 -11.48
N GLU A 174 1.04 2.71 -11.69
CA GLU A 174 0.47 2.45 -13.02
C GLU A 174 -0.68 3.41 -13.30
N THR A 175 -0.83 3.81 -14.57
CA THR A 175 -1.99 4.57 -15.03
C THR A 175 -2.95 3.63 -15.76
N LEU A 176 -4.21 3.60 -15.31
CA LEU A 176 -5.27 2.78 -15.88
C LEU A 176 -5.70 3.34 -17.24
N ARG A 177 -5.32 2.66 -18.32
CA ARG A 177 -5.59 3.10 -19.71
C ARG A 177 -7.07 3.01 -20.11
N SER A 178 -7.85 2.19 -19.43
CA SER A 178 -9.23 1.82 -19.79
C SER A 178 -10.31 2.78 -19.27
N TYR A 179 -9.97 3.71 -18.38
CA TYR A 179 -10.90 4.76 -17.95
C TYR A 179 -10.69 5.98 -18.84
N GLY A 180 -11.45 6.05 -19.95
CA GLY A 180 -11.37 7.07 -21.01
C GLY A 180 -11.65 8.53 -20.61
N ARG A 181 -11.27 8.95 -19.40
CA ARG A 181 -11.35 10.32 -18.89
C ARG A 181 -9.94 10.87 -18.63
N GLN A 182 -9.79 12.19 -18.72
CA GLN A 182 -8.57 12.87 -18.34
C GLN A 182 -8.16 12.53 -16.90
N LYS A 183 -6.86 12.28 -16.73
CA LYS A 183 -6.21 12.11 -15.43
C LYS A 183 -6.16 13.46 -14.73
N ASN A 184 -6.85 13.57 -13.61
CA ASN A 184 -6.88 14.77 -12.78
C ASN A 184 -6.13 14.50 -11.48
N CYS A 185 -5.40 15.50 -11.00
CA CYS A 185 -4.68 15.44 -9.74
C CYS A 185 -5.38 16.31 -8.70
N TYR A 186 -5.57 15.78 -7.51
CA TYR A 186 -6.25 16.48 -6.41
C TYR A 186 -5.33 16.56 -5.21
N SER A 187 -5.32 17.73 -4.56
CA SER A 187 -4.57 17.94 -3.34
C SER A 187 -5.24 17.21 -2.17
N TYR A 188 -4.42 16.81 -1.20
CA TYR A 188 -4.87 16.22 0.06
C TYR A 188 -5.90 17.13 0.75
N ASN A 189 -5.61 18.43 0.86
CA ASN A 189 -6.48 19.38 1.53
C ASN A 189 -7.87 19.45 0.88
N PHE A 190 -7.95 19.44 -0.45
CA PHE A 190 -9.24 19.48 -1.14
C PHE A 190 -10.04 18.19 -0.91
N LEU A 191 -9.39 17.03 -0.92
CA LEU A 191 -10.02 15.75 -0.59
C LEU A 191 -10.50 15.71 0.87
N GLU A 192 -9.67 16.18 1.79
CA GLU A 192 -9.97 16.23 3.22
C GLU A 192 -11.21 17.11 3.49
N GLU A 193 -11.24 18.32 2.92
CA GLU A 193 -12.36 19.24 3.06
C GLU A 193 -13.65 18.68 2.44
N TYR A 194 -13.58 18.09 1.24
CA TYR A 194 -14.73 17.39 0.67
C TYR A 194 -15.24 16.26 1.58
N MET A 195 -14.34 15.43 2.12
CA MET A 195 -14.72 14.32 3.00
C MET A 195 -15.33 14.79 4.32
N LYS A 196 -14.85 15.91 4.89
CA LYS A 196 -15.46 16.55 6.06
C LYS A 196 -16.90 16.97 5.77
N VAL A 197 -17.13 17.74 4.70
CA VAL A 197 -18.47 18.21 4.30
C VAL A 197 -19.40 17.04 3.98
N TYR A 198 -18.88 15.99 3.32
CA TYR A 198 -19.63 14.76 3.05
C TYR A 198 -20.07 14.06 4.34
N MET A 199 -19.16 13.91 5.32
CA MET A 199 -19.49 13.30 6.61
C MET A 199 -20.48 14.14 7.42
N GLU A 200 -20.36 15.47 7.39
CA GLU A 200 -21.34 16.37 8.02
C GLU A 200 -22.73 16.23 7.40
N ALA A 201 -22.80 16.17 6.06
CA ALA A 201 -24.06 15.95 5.35
C ALA A 201 -24.71 14.62 5.76
N LEU A 202 -23.94 13.53 5.85
CA LEU A 202 -24.44 12.24 6.32
C LEU A 202 -24.92 12.30 7.78
N LYS A 203 -24.16 12.95 8.67
CA LYS A 203 -24.51 13.10 10.10
C LYS A 203 -25.79 13.93 10.30
N SER A 204 -26.04 14.90 9.43
CA SER A 204 -27.27 15.71 9.48
C SER A 204 -28.53 14.91 9.13
N THR A 205 -28.38 13.72 8.54
CA THR A 205 -29.49 12.85 8.17
C THR A 205 -29.82 11.90 9.33
N THR A 206 -31.06 11.93 9.85
CA THR A 206 -31.53 11.08 10.97
C THR A 206 -31.61 9.58 10.67
N ARG A 207 -31.22 9.14 9.47
CA ARG A 207 -31.47 7.79 8.94
C ARG A 207 -30.23 6.90 8.85
N VAL A 208 -29.04 7.44 9.11
CA VAL A 208 -27.81 6.65 9.08
C VAL A 208 -27.45 6.24 10.50
N GLY A 209 -27.44 4.93 10.76
CA GLY A 209 -27.06 4.39 12.07
C GLY A 209 -25.61 4.72 12.43
N GLY A 210 -25.35 4.96 13.73
CA GLY A 210 -24.03 5.39 14.22
C GLY A 210 -22.88 4.46 13.81
N GLN A 211 -23.08 3.14 13.88
CA GLN A 211 -22.07 2.16 13.46
C GLN A 211 -21.71 2.28 11.97
N LYS A 212 -22.69 2.59 11.10
CA LYS A 212 -22.45 2.75 9.66
C LYS A 212 -21.70 4.06 9.39
N LEU A 213 -22.03 5.13 10.10
CA LEU A 213 -21.30 6.40 10.03
C LEU A 213 -19.84 6.21 10.45
N GLU A 214 -19.59 5.48 11.53
CA GLU A 214 -18.24 5.17 12.01
C GLU A 214 -17.45 4.35 10.98
N GLU A 215 -18.08 3.35 10.36
CA GLU A 215 -17.47 2.57 9.28
C GLU A 215 -17.06 3.45 8.09
N ILE A 216 -17.99 4.28 7.60
CA ILE A 216 -17.75 5.21 6.49
C ILE A 216 -16.60 6.16 6.84
N GLN A 217 -16.67 6.79 8.02
CA GLN A 217 -15.65 7.71 8.49
C GLN A 217 -14.27 7.04 8.57
N THR A 218 -14.22 5.80 9.05
CA THR A 218 -12.96 5.04 9.17
C THR A 218 -12.37 4.73 7.79
N ILE A 219 -13.19 4.31 6.83
CA ILE A 219 -12.73 4.02 5.46
C ILE A 219 -12.16 5.29 4.80
N LEU A 220 -12.86 6.43 4.91
CA LEU A 220 -12.41 7.71 4.37
C LEU A 220 -11.12 8.19 5.05
N SER A 221 -11.03 8.09 6.38
CA SER A 221 -9.82 8.45 7.13
C SER A 221 -8.63 7.58 6.72
N GLN A 222 -8.80 6.26 6.58
CA GLN A 222 -7.71 5.37 6.14
C GLN A 222 -7.23 5.70 4.72
N PHE A 223 -8.14 6.06 3.81
CA PHE A 223 -7.80 6.54 2.47
C PHE A 223 -6.97 7.83 2.52
N LEU A 224 -7.40 8.84 3.27
CA LEU A 224 -6.65 10.09 3.42
C LEU A 224 -5.28 9.85 4.03
N GLU A 225 -5.18 9.00 5.05
CA GLU A 225 -3.91 8.61 5.64
C GLU A 225 -2.99 7.92 4.64
N ASP A 226 -3.51 7.13 3.69
CA ASP A 226 -2.71 6.57 2.60
C ASP A 226 -2.17 7.67 1.68
N VAL A 227 -3.02 8.62 1.24
CA VAL A 227 -2.61 9.74 0.37
C VAL A 227 -1.51 10.56 1.04
N ARG A 228 -1.67 10.89 2.32
CA ARG A 228 -0.68 11.62 3.11
C ARG A 228 0.60 10.80 3.33
N TYR A 229 0.50 9.49 3.49
CA TYR A 229 1.66 8.62 3.71
C TYR A 229 2.48 8.41 2.43
N ILE A 230 1.83 8.36 1.27
CA ILE A 230 2.48 8.30 -0.05
C ILE A 230 3.28 9.58 -0.32
N ASP A 231 2.77 10.74 0.10
CA ASP A 231 3.42 12.06 0.08
C ASP A 231 4.00 12.47 -1.30
N VAL A 232 3.29 12.15 -2.39
CA VAL A 232 3.63 12.67 -3.72
C VAL A 232 3.03 14.07 -3.86
N ASN A 233 3.77 15.08 -3.40
CA ASN A 233 3.35 16.49 -3.35
C ASN A 233 1.99 16.70 -2.65
N ASN A 234 1.72 15.94 -1.57
CA ASN A 234 0.41 15.92 -0.89
C ASN A 234 -0.77 15.80 -1.87
N SER A 235 -0.70 14.88 -2.83
CA SER A 235 -1.71 14.75 -3.88
C SER A 235 -1.91 13.30 -4.33
N ILE A 236 -3.04 13.06 -4.97
CA ILE A 236 -3.34 11.79 -5.65
C ILE A 236 -4.02 12.07 -6.98
N ALA A 237 -3.72 11.24 -7.97
CA ALA A 237 -4.32 11.34 -9.29
C ALA A 237 -5.38 10.27 -9.52
N THR A 238 -6.45 10.62 -10.25
CA THR A 238 -7.42 9.65 -10.74
C THR A 238 -6.79 8.70 -11.75
N ASN A 239 -7.47 7.57 -12.01
CA ASN A 239 -7.02 6.53 -12.94
C ASN A 239 -5.59 6.06 -12.67
N THR A 240 -5.16 6.06 -11.40
CA THR A 240 -3.80 5.70 -11.01
C THR A 240 -3.86 4.62 -9.92
N VAL A 241 -3.05 3.58 -10.10
CA VAL A 241 -2.76 2.55 -9.11
C VAL A 241 -1.43 2.88 -8.47
N VAL A 242 -1.38 2.92 -7.14
CA VAL A 242 -0.15 3.14 -6.37
C VAL A 242 0.02 1.98 -5.39
N LEU A 243 1.07 1.18 -5.57
CA LEU A 243 1.48 0.14 -4.63
C LEU A 243 2.60 0.69 -3.74
N PHE A 244 2.38 0.69 -2.43
CA PHE A 244 3.34 1.18 -1.45
C PHE A 244 3.36 0.31 -0.19
N ARG A 245 4.49 0.31 0.51
CA ARG A 245 4.67 -0.44 1.76
C ARG A 245 4.09 0.33 2.93
N LEU A 246 3.40 -0.35 3.85
CA LEU A 246 2.96 0.26 5.12
C LEU A 246 4.07 0.33 6.17
N SER A 247 5.11 -0.49 6.01
CA SER A 247 6.28 -0.51 6.89
C SER A 247 7.55 -0.54 6.03
N PRO A 248 8.58 0.27 6.38
CA PRO A 248 9.90 0.19 5.72
C PRO A 248 10.64 -1.12 6.05
N LEU A 249 10.20 -1.80 7.11
CA LEU A 249 10.79 -3.04 7.60
C LEU A 249 9.79 -4.19 7.39
N PRO A 250 10.20 -5.26 6.71
CA PRO A 250 9.46 -6.52 6.69
C PRO A 250 9.41 -7.15 8.08
N PHE A 251 8.42 -8.00 8.27
CA PHE A 251 8.29 -8.87 9.42
C PHE A 251 8.66 -10.30 9.04
N ILE A 252 9.05 -11.11 10.02
CA ILE A 252 9.44 -12.50 9.85
C ILE A 252 8.68 -13.41 10.81
N ARG A 253 8.25 -14.56 10.30
CA ARG A 253 7.80 -15.71 11.08
C ARG A 253 8.74 -16.87 10.81
N ASN A 254 9.48 -17.27 11.84
CA ASN A 254 10.28 -18.49 11.83
C ASN A 254 9.51 -19.54 12.63
N LYS A 255 9.09 -20.61 11.96
CA LYS A 255 8.36 -21.70 12.59
C LYS A 255 9.23 -22.93 12.61
N LYS A 256 9.47 -23.46 13.82
CA LYS A 256 10.22 -24.68 14.07
C LYS A 256 9.41 -25.55 15.02
N LEU A 257 9.38 -26.85 14.76
CA LEU A 257 8.91 -27.82 15.74
C LEU A 257 10.09 -28.19 16.65
N VAL A 258 10.01 -27.80 17.93
CA VAL A 258 10.93 -28.26 18.99
C VAL A 258 10.35 -29.57 19.54
N ARG A 259 11.14 -30.65 19.62
CA ARG A 259 10.71 -31.88 20.30
C ARG A 259 11.27 -31.85 21.72
N ASN A 260 10.48 -32.22 22.72
CA ASN A 260 10.93 -32.21 24.12
C ASN A 260 12.13 -33.14 24.44
N ASN A 261 12.51 -34.03 23.52
CA ASN A 261 13.62 -34.98 23.68
C ASN A 261 14.88 -34.57 22.90
N ASP A 262 14.97 -33.32 22.48
CA ASP A 262 16.09 -32.81 21.69
C ASP A 262 17.38 -32.84 22.51
N ARG A 263 18.26 -33.80 22.19
CA ARG A 263 19.64 -33.79 22.68
C ARG A 263 20.39 -32.68 21.97
N GLU A 264 21.18 -31.91 22.72
CA GLU A 264 22.11 -30.93 22.15
C GLU A 264 23.03 -31.65 21.15
N GLY A 265 22.86 -31.37 19.85
CA GLY A 265 23.69 -31.94 18.78
C GLY A 265 22.97 -32.48 17.55
N ASP A 266 21.64 -32.68 17.57
CA ASP A 266 20.92 -33.30 16.45
C ASP A 266 20.68 -32.36 15.24
N GLU A 267 21.37 -32.70 14.14
CA GLU A 267 21.09 -32.58 12.69
C GLU A 267 20.38 -31.33 12.14
N ALA A 268 20.73 -30.96 10.90
CA ALA A 268 20.14 -29.85 10.16
C ALA A 268 18.61 -29.97 10.08
N ARG A 269 17.90 -29.24 10.94
CA ARG A 269 16.43 -29.29 11.01
C ARG A 269 15.80 -28.37 9.99
N VAL A 270 14.88 -28.91 9.21
CA VAL A 270 14.05 -28.10 8.31
C VAL A 270 13.11 -27.21 9.13
N GLY A 271 13.35 -25.91 9.07
CA GLY A 271 12.46 -24.85 9.52
C GLY A 271 11.68 -24.24 8.36
N TYR A 272 10.64 -23.50 8.71
CA TYR A 272 9.84 -22.74 7.77
C TYR A 272 9.95 -21.26 8.08
N CYS A 273 10.38 -20.48 7.10
CA CYS A 273 10.46 -19.03 7.20
C CYS A 273 9.43 -18.38 6.28
N GLU A 274 8.77 -17.37 6.81
CA GLU A 274 7.91 -16.48 6.06
C GLU A 274 8.31 -15.04 6.34
N ILE A 275 8.65 -14.31 5.28
CA ILE A 275 8.88 -12.87 5.28
C ILE A 275 7.59 -12.22 4.80
N ILE A 276 7.10 -11.27 5.59
CA ILE A 276 5.84 -10.56 5.39
C ILE A 276 6.17 -9.09 5.16
N THR A 277 5.85 -8.59 3.98
CA THR A 277 5.97 -7.16 3.66
C THR A 277 4.56 -6.58 3.50
N PRO A 278 4.03 -5.86 4.50
CA PRO A 278 2.71 -5.25 4.42
C PRO A 278 2.69 -4.14 3.37
N LYS A 279 1.76 -4.24 2.41
CA LYS A 279 1.63 -3.30 1.29
C LYS A 279 0.17 -2.94 1.05
N ILE A 280 -0.07 -1.72 0.62
CA ILE A 280 -1.35 -1.26 0.12
C ILE A 280 -1.22 -0.97 -1.36
N GLU A 281 -2.18 -1.47 -2.12
CA GLU A 281 -2.49 -0.98 -3.45
C GLU A 281 -3.69 -0.02 -3.34
N LEU A 282 -3.44 1.24 -3.66
CA LEU A 282 -4.43 2.31 -3.63
C LEU A 282 -4.79 2.71 -5.05
N VAL A 283 -6.08 2.76 -5.34
CA VAL A 283 -6.60 3.16 -6.65
C VAL A 283 -7.65 4.24 -6.46
N LEU A 284 -7.44 5.42 -7.02
CA LEU A 284 -8.48 6.43 -7.15
C LEU A 284 -9.06 6.35 -8.57
N LEU A 285 -10.26 5.78 -8.71
CA LEU A 285 -10.89 5.60 -10.02
C LEU A 285 -11.45 6.92 -10.55
N TYR A 286 -12.24 7.61 -9.74
CA TYR A 286 -12.71 8.95 -10.08
C TYR A 286 -12.90 9.80 -8.84
N PHE A 287 -12.77 11.10 -9.05
CA PHE A 287 -13.23 12.12 -8.14
C PHE A 287 -13.84 13.25 -8.98
N ARG A 288 -15.10 13.59 -8.72
CA ARG A 288 -15.93 14.47 -9.56
C ARG A 288 -16.59 15.58 -8.74
N ALA A 289 -16.20 15.71 -7.47
CA ALA A 289 -16.72 16.78 -6.64
C ALA A 289 -16.24 18.12 -7.20
N GLU A 290 -17.19 18.97 -7.53
CA GLU A 290 -16.96 20.34 -7.95
C GLU A 290 -17.47 21.27 -6.85
N GLN A 291 -16.60 22.16 -6.39
CA GLN A 291 -17.00 23.20 -5.45
C GLN A 291 -17.92 24.19 -6.18
N LYS A 292 -19.07 24.49 -5.58
CA LYS A 292 -19.95 25.54 -6.11
C LYS A 292 -19.31 26.92 -5.91
N ASP A 293 -19.60 27.84 -6.83
CA ASP A 293 -19.19 29.24 -6.72
C ASP A 293 -20.05 29.97 -5.66
N THR A 294 -19.84 29.60 -4.40
CA THR A 294 -20.53 30.14 -3.23
C THR A 294 -19.51 30.53 -2.16
N PRO A 295 -19.81 31.53 -1.31
CA PRO A 295 -18.91 31.95 -0.24
C PRO A 295 -18.64 30.86 0.81
N VAL A 296 -19.51 29.85 0.87
CA VAL A 296 -19.41 28.71 1.77
C VAL A 296 -18.95 27.49 0.99
N LEU A 297 -18.10 26.66 1.59
CA LEU A 297 -17.68 25.39 1.02
C LEU A 297 -18.89 24.46 0.86
N SER A 298 -19.31 24.23 -0.38
CA SER A 298 -20.45 23.38 -0.73
C SER A 298 -20.18 22.60 -2.01
N PHE A 299 -20.71 21.39 -2.04
CA PHE A 299 -20.64 20.47 -3.17
C PHE A 299 -22.05 19.97 -3.50
N GLU A 300 -22.37 19.85 -4.79
CA GLU A 300 -23.70 19.48 -5.28
C GLU A 300 -24.23 18.18 -4.66
N TYR A 301 -23.40 17.14 -4.61
CA TYR A 301 -23.81 15.87 -4.02
C TYR A 301 -24.07 16.00 -2.51
N THR A 302 -23.26 16.78 -1.78
CA THR A 302 -23.44 16.97 -0.34
C THR A 302 -24.71 17.75 0.00
N ASP A 303 -25.10 18.72 -0.84
CA ASP A 303 -26.38 19.42 -0.71
C ASP A 303 -27.56 18.49 -1.00
N THR A 304 -27.40 17.62 -2.00
CA THR A 304 -28.41 16.61 -2.36
C THR A 304 -28.63 15.63 -1.20
N ILE A 305 -27.57 15.24 -0.49
CA ILE A 305 -27.68 14.41 0.72
C ILE A 305 -28.49 15.14 1.80
N LYS A 306 -28.17 16.40 2.08
CA LYS A 306 -28.86 17.22 3.10
C LYS A 306 -30.35 17.40 2.77
N ALA A 307 -30.69 17.51 1.49
CA ALA A 307 -32.06 17.69 1.02
C ALA A 307 -32.84 16.36 0.87
N SER A 308 -32.15 15.22 0.83
CA SER A 308 -32.77 13.92 0.52
C SER A 308 -33.64 13.41 1.66
N GLN A 309 -34.88 13.06 1.32
CA GLN A 309 -35.76 12.29 2.19
C GLN A 309 -35.65 10.77 1.97
N ASN A 310 -34.62 10.25 1.30
CA ASN A 310 -34.43 8.82 1.07
C ASN A 310 -32.99 8.38 1.40
N ALA A 311 -32.85 7.43 2.33
CA ALA A 311 -31.55 6.98 2.85
C ALA A 311 -30.77 6.07 1.87
N SER A 312 -31.47 5.34 1.00
CA SER A 312 -30.86 4.37 0.08
C SER A 312 -30.11 5.02 -1.07
N THR A 313 -30.47 6.24 -1.47
CA THR A 313 -29.82 6.99 -2.57
C THR A 313 -28.62 7.82 -2.11
N ILE A 314 -28.43 8.03 -0.81
CA ILE A 314 -27.37 8.90 -0.25
C ILE A 314 -26.17 8.13 0.32
N LEU A 315 -26.36 6.84 0.65
CA LEU A 315 -25.31 6.04 1.27
C LEU A 315 -24.25 5.61 0.24
N PRO A 316 -22.97 5.57 0.65
CA PRO A 316 -21.94 5.04 -0.21
C PRO A 316 -22.16 3.54 -0.41
N HIS A 317 -21.87 3.08 -1.63
CA HIS A 317 -21.69 1.68 -1.89
C HIS A 317 -20.33 1.24 -1.36
N ILE A 318 -20.32 0.32 -0.40
CA ILE A 318 -19.13 -0.26 0.20
C ILE A 318 -19.15 -1.76 -0.04
N SER A 319 -18.17 -2.27 -0.78
CA SER A 319 -17.93 -3.71 -0.90
C SER A 319 -16.59 -4.10 -0.27
N TYR A 320 -16.56 -5.27 0.33
CA TYR A 320 -15.35 -5.90 0.84
C TYR A 320 -15.05 -7.12 0.00
N LYS A 321 -13.77 -7.41 -0.22
CA LYS A 321 -13.35 -8.59 -0.96
C LYS A 321 -12.18 -9.27 -0.27
N CYS A 322 -12.27 -10.58 -0.13
CA CYS A 322 -11.12 -11.39 0.25
C CYS A 322 -10.23 -11.57 -0.99
N THR A 323 -9.04 -11.01 -1.01
CA THR A 323 -8.12 -11.11 -2.17
C THR A 323 -7.51 -12.49 -2.33
N TYR A 324 -7.51 -13.30 -1.26
CA TYR A 324 -7.09 -14.69 -1.29
C TYR A 324 -8.15 -15.60 -1.92
N CYS A 325 -9.36 -15.64 -1.35
CA CYS A 325 -10.47 -16.48 -1.83
C CYS A 325 -11.20 -15.89 -3.04
N ARG A 326 -10.96 -14.61 -3.35
CA ARG A 326 -11.62 -13.82 -4.40
C ARG A 326 -13.14 -13.66 -4.23
N GLN A 327 -13.67 -13.90 -3.02
CA GLN A 327 -15.08 -13.69 -2.68
C GLN A 327 -15.33 -12.22 -2.34
N GLU A 328 -16.46 -11.68 -2.82
CA GLU A 328 -16.90 -10.30 -2.63
C GLU A 328 -18.19 -10.24 -1.79
N TYR A 329 -18.25 -9.27 -0.89
CA TYR A 329 -19.34 -9.03 0.05
C TYR A 329 -19.88 -7.62 -0.18
N ILE A 330 -21.18 -7.54 -0.47
CA ILE A 330 -21.86 -6.31 -0.87
C ILE A 330 -23.08 -6.10 0.03
N GLY A 331 -23.50 -4.85 0.20
CA GLY A 331 -24.73 -4.48 0.91
C GLY A 331 -24.44 -3.88 2.29
N GLN A 332 -25.51 -3.69 3.09
CA GLN A 332 -25.40 -2.98 4.36
C GLN A 332 -24.54 -3.71 5.40
N ASN A 333 -24.57 -5.04 5.39
CA ASN A 333 -23.83 -5.91 6.31
C ASN A 333 -22.51 -6.44 5.72
N SER A 334 -21.99 -5.84 4.65
CA SER A 334 -20.80 -6.33 3.93
C SER A 334 -19.58 -6.51 4.82
N LYS A 335 -19.35 -5.61 5.79
CA LYS A 335 -18.30 -5.76 6.79
C LYS A 335 -18.47 -7.03 7.63
N LYS A 336 -19.68 -7.26 8.16
CA LYS A 336 -19.97 -8.40 9.02
C LYS A 336 -19.81 -9.71 8.26
N THR A 337 -20.36 -9.80 7.05
CA THR A 337 -20.26 -11.02 6.24
C THR A 337 -18.82 -11.29 5.78
N MET A 338 -18.04 -10.26 5.48
CA MET A 338 -16.61 -10.40 5.25
C MET A 338 -15.89 -10.92 6.51
N PHE A 339 -16.19 -10.38 7.68
CA PHE A 339 -15.60 -10.85 8.93
C PHE A 339 -15.99 -12.32 9.23
N ASP A 340 -17.26 -12.69 9.06
CA ASP A 340 -17.74 -14.06 9.23
C ASP A 340 -17.03 -15.02 8.24
N HIS A 341 -16.80 -14.59 6.99
CA HIS A 341 -15.97 -15.34 6.05
C HIS A 341 -14.55 -15.53 6.55
N MET A 342 -13.89 -14.46 7.00
CA MET A 342 -12.54 -14.54 7.54
C MET A 342 -12.49 -15.52 8.72
N LYS A 343 -13.48 -15.46 9.61
CA LYS A 343 -13.60 -16.35 10.77
C LYS A 343 -13.74 -17.83 10.40
N ASN A 344 -14.53 -18.12 9.37
CA ASN A 344 -14.88 -19.49 8.99
C ASN A 344 -13.85 -20.12 8.03
N GLU A 345 -13.32 -19.35 7.08
CA GLU A 345 -12.46 -19.85 5.99
C GLU A 345 -10.97 -19.58 6.19
N HIS A 346 -10.62 -18.68 7.13
CA HIS A 346 -9.24 -18.30 7.41
C HIS A 346 -8.93 -18.50 8.91
N LYS A 347 -7.64 -18.47 9.26
CA LYS A 347 -7.19 -18.45 10.65
C LYS A 347 -6.68 -17.07 11.04
N MET A 348 -6.85 -16.75 12.32
CA MET A 348 -6.23 -15.58 12.93
C MET A 348 -4.72 -15.59 12.67
N GLU A 349 -4.16 -14.41 12.39
CA GLU A 349 -2.74 -14.29 12.08
C GLU A 349 -1.89 -14.54 13.32
N GLN A 350 -0.84 -15.34 13.16
CA GLN A 350 0.13 -15.58 14.22
C GLN A 350 1.02 -14.35 14.41
N HIS A 351 1.54 -14.20 15.64
CA HIS A 351 2.56 -13.21 15.96
C HIS A 351 3.70 -13.17 14.93
N VAL A 352 4.21 -11.97 14.70
CA VAL A 352 5.30 -11.70 13.77
C VAL A 352 6.44 -11.02 14.50
N ARG A 353 7.66 -11.15 13.98
CA ARG A 353 8.84 -10.50 14.53
C ARG A 353 9.34 -9.42 13.58
N CYS A 354 9.71 -8.25 14.08
CA CYS A 354 10.39 -7.27 13.23
C CYS A 354 11.76 -7.80 12.80
N THR A 355 12.11 -7.66 11.51
CA THR A 355 13.42 -8.08 11.00
C THR A 355 14.58 -7.27 11.60
N LEU A 356 14.35 -6.03 12.04
CA LEU A 356 15.37 -5.18 12.64
C LEU A 356 15.48 -5.34 14.16
N CYS A 357 14.49 -4.88 14.95
CA CYS A 357 14.59 -4.91 16.43
C CYS A 357 14.33 -6.28 17.05
N LYS A 358 13.97 -7.29 16.24
CA LYS A 358 13.66 -8.66 16.67
C LYS A 358 12.55 -8.79 17.74
N LYS A 359 11.83 -7.71 18.06
CA LYS A 359 10.65 -7.76 18.95
C LYS A 359 9.50 -8.48 18.27
N GLN A 360 8.76 -9.25 19.07
CA GLN A 360 7.55 -9.93 18.65
C GLN A 360 6.35 -9.00 18.82
N PHE A 361 5.44 -9.03 17.83
CA PHE A 361 4.25 -8.21 17.77
C PHE A 361 3.04 -9.06 17.40
N ASP A 362 1.91 -8.73 18.00
CA ASP A 362 0.61 -9.23 17.59
C ASP A 362 0.17 -8.51 16.31
N VAL A 363 -0.30 -9.28 15.31
CA VAL A 363 -0.81 -8.74 14.05
C VAL A 363 -2.08 -7.92 14.25
N LEU A 364 -2.91 -8.24 15.25
CA LEU A 364 -4.09 -7.46 15.61
C LEU A 364 -3.72 -6.03 16.03
N ASN A 365 -2.68 -5.88 16.84
CA ASN A 365 -2.15 -4.59 17.27
C ASN A 365 -1.45 -3.85 16.12
N LEU A 366 -0.70 -4.58 15.28
CA LEU A 366 -0.11 -4.00 14.09
C LEU A 366 -1.18 -3.47 13.13
N ALA A 367 -2.24 -4.22 12.88
CA ALA A 367 -3.34 -3.82 12.00
C ALA A 367 -4.06 -2.56 12.52
N ALA A 368 -4.24 -2.43 13.84
CA ALA A 368 -4.79 -1.21 14.45
C ALA A 368 -3.94 0.04 14.16
N CYS A 369 -2.62 -0.15 14.05
CA CYS A 369 -1.64 0.92 13.85
C CYS A 369 -1.03 0.96 12.45
N ARG A 370 -1.72 0.43 11.43
CA ARG A 370 -1.25 0.40 10.02
C ARG A 370 0.14 -0.21 9.86
N TRP A 371 0.40 -1.29 10.59
CA TRP A 371 1.67 -2.02 10.65
C TRP A 371 2.89 -1.19 11.10
N LYS A 372 2.65 -0.02 11.69
CA LYS A 372 3.69 0.83 12.29
C LYS A 372 4.05 0.30 13.67
N HIS A 373 5.35 0.33 13.98
CA HIS A 373 5.86 0.10 15.33
C HIS A 373 7.11 0.97 15.55
N LYS A 374 7.40 1.30 16.82
CA LYS A 374 8.63 2.02 17.17
C LYS A 374 9.80 1.03 17.23
N CYS A 375 10.54 0.94 16.13
CA CYS A 375 11.77 0.18 16.09
C CYS A 375 12.87 0.97 16.80
N HIS A 376 13.31 0.49 17.96
CA HIS A 376 14.50 1.02 18.64
C HIS A 376 15.65 0.06 18.31
N GLN A 377 16.77 0.60 17.85
CA GLN A 377 18.00 -0.16 17.68
C GLN A 377 18.62 -0.46 19.04
#